data_AF-A0A368Z7A6-F1
#
_entry.id   AF-A0A368Z7A6-F1
#
_cell.length_a   1.000
_cell.length_b   1.000
_cell.length_c   1.000
_cell.angle_alpha   90.00
_cell.angle_beta   90.00
_cell.angle_gamma   90.00
#
_symmetry.space_group_name_H-M   'P 1'
#
loop_
_entity.id
_entity.type
_entity.pdbx_description
1 polymer ?
#
loop_
_entity_poly.entity_id
_entity_poly.type
_entity_poly.pdbx_seq_one_letter_code
_entity_poly.pdbx_strand_id
1 'polypeptide(L)'
;MPDDDAEAEDLLADDPQPAPAREAAPEWLVNFRRSEFRRGFYVSGEGYGVVFSDRTSEVLVVSCDNLSSAREDTLDRLPWGYGFVAKNGWSQLGIMTFDADWFRNDGLLGYMQELAQSGFFRRFRKVVMTGTSMGGYAACAFASLAPGCTVIAFSPQSTLKKDLVPWESRFPSGRRADWSGAFADGAAESVDAERVFLVYDPGFAPDLQHVERFTAPNVVRLPARYSGHKSALFLRRAGLLSSVVRSTVEGHMSEAEFFRIYRGGRSLPWYLHAVQARLVEGKRHKLLPRFAAAVRKLGNEPIARSAEAKAVEAGVMAPRPRPAAPRPAVPRPSAPRPAAPRPTAAGPAPQGPAGEKPAPQNAPLGPHQQRLLAAQGRVPEQPAPEFRPAPPPPEPPPEPEAWADLYHTDPGLPPLQPAGDLPWQLAQRARRQGSWG
;
A
#
# COMPACT_ATOMS: atom_id res chain seq x y z
N MET A 1 -0.72 -69.03 -42.82
CA MET A 1 -1.28 -68.08 -41.86
C MET A 1 -0.64 -68.36 -40.51
N PRO A 2 0.52 -67.75 -40.22
CA PRO A 2 1.09 -67.74 -38.88
C PRO A 2 0.76 -66.43 -38.15
N ASP A 3 0.89 -66.54 -36.83
CA ASP A 3 0.45 -65.67 -35.75
C ASP A 3 1.02 -64.25 -35.73
N ASP A 4 0.22 -63.38 -35.11
CA ASP A 4 0.41 -61.96 -34.82
C ASP A 4 1.77 -61.63 -34.16
N ASP A 5 2.46 -60.67 -34.76
CA ASP A 5 3.56 -59.95 -34.13
C ASP A 5 3.02 -59.07 -32.99
N ALA A 6 3.49 -59.37 -31.78
CA ALA A 6 3.27 -58.56 -30.59
C ALA A 6 4.05 -57.24 -30.70
N GLU A 7 3.35 -56.15 -31.00
CA GLU A 7 3.87 -54.80 -30.73
C GLU A 7 3.82 -54.56 -29.22
N ALA A 8 4.98 -54.67 -28.58
CA ALA A 8 5.21 -54.18 -27.24
C ALA A 8 5.09 -52.64 -27.27
N GLU A 9 3.98 -52.10 -26.77
CA GLU A 9 3.88 -50.69 -26.42
C GLU A 9 4.93 -50.38 -25.35
N ASP A 10 6.00 -49.73 -25.80
CA ASP A 10 7.02 -49.10 -24.98
C ASP A 10 6.34 -47.95 -24.20
N LEU A 11 5.83 -48.30 -23.01
CA LEU A 11 5.38 -47.34 -22.01
C LEU A 11 6.57 -46.47 -21.64
N LEU A 12 6.72 -45.35 -22.36
CA LEU A 12 7.65 -44.28 -22.03
C LEU A 12 7.48 -43.96 -20.55
N ALA A 13 8.49 -44.34 -19.77
CA ALA A 13 8.62 -43.92 -18.38
C ALA A 13 8.57 -42.39 -18.38
N ASP A 14 7.49 -41.85 -17.84
CA ASP A 14 7.32 -40.41 -17.66
C ASP A 14 8.44 -39.97 -16.70
N ASP A 15 9.45 -39.30 -17.25
CA ASP A 15 10.52 -38.70 -16.46
C ASP A 15 9.86 -37.87 -15.35
N PRO A 16 10.24 -38.00 -14.07
CA PRO A 16 9.59 -37.28 -12.99
C PRO A 16 9.72 -35.78 -13.23
N GLN A 17 8.65 -35.21 -13.77
CA GLN A 17 8.54 -33.79 -14.03
C GLN A 17 8.77 -33.08 -12.70
N PRO A 18 9.67 -32.09 -12.63
CA PRO A 18 9.93 -31.37 -11.38
C PRO A 18 8.59 -30.86 -10.86
N ALA A 19 8.22 -31.26 -9.64
CA ALA A 19 6.95 -30.89 -9.06
C ALA A 19 6.77 -29.38 -9.17
N PRO A 20 5.61 -28.89 -9.66
CA PRO A 20 5.40 -27.46 -9.83
C PRO A 20 5.68 -26.76 -8.50
N ALA A 21 6.37 -25.63 -8.57
CA ALA A 21 6.68 -24.83 -7.40
C ALA A 21 5.37 -24.56 -6.64
N ARG A 22 5.29 -25.02 -5.38
CA ARG A 22 4.08 -24.85 -4.58
C ARG A 22 3.92 -23.37 -4.28
N GLU A 23 2.91 -22.75 -4.88
CA GLU A 23 2.52 -21.39 -4.54
C GLU A 23 2.01 -21.33 -3.11
N ALA A 24 2.52 -20.38 -2.33
CA ALA A 24 2.13 -20.23 -0.95
C ALA A 24 0.68 -19.72 -0.87
N ALA A 25 -0.11 -20.31 0.02
CA ALA A 25 -1.44 -19.79 0.31
C ALA A 25 -1.31 -18.42 1.01
N PRO A 26 -2.15 -17.43 0.65
CA PRO A 26 -2.10 -16.13 1.29
C PRO A 26 -2.50 -16.23 2.77
N GLU A 27 -1.94 -15.33 3.59
CA GLU A 27 -2.14 -15.32 5.04
C GLU A 27 -3.61 -15.21 5.43
N TRP A 28 -4.43 -14.49 4.65
CA TRP A 28 -5.87 -14.41 4.90
C TRP A 28 -6.58 -15.76 4.76
N LEU A 29 -6.20 -16.58 3.78
CA LEU A 29 -6.77 -17.92 3.61
C LEU A 29 -6.31 -18.85 4.74
N VAL A 30 -5.04 -18.73 5.14
CA VAL A 30 -4.51 -19.44 6.31
C VAL A 30 -5.31 -19.05 7.57
N ASN A 31 -5.59 -17.77 7.77
CA ASN A 31 -6.32 -17.27 8.93
C ASN A 31 -7.78 -17.73 8.94
N PHE A 32 -8.46 -17.76 7.79
CA PHE A 32 -9.82 -18.30 7.69
C PHE A 32 -9.91 -19.76 8.12
N ARG A 33 -8.85 -20.54 7.88
CA ARG A 33 -8.83 -21.97 8.24
C ARG A 33 -8.30 -22.25 9.63
N ARG A 34 -7.25 -21.54 10.07
CA ARG A 34 -6.40 -21.95 11.20
C ARG A 34 -6.41 -20.99 12.39
N SER A 35 -6.81 -19.74 12.22
CA SER A 35 -6.86 -18.79 13.34
C SER A 35 -8.10 -19.03 14.22
N GLU A 36 -8.23 -18.27 15.31
CA GLU A 36 -9.49 -18.17 16.08
C GLU A 36 -10.59 -17.39 15.33
N PHE A 37 -10.19 -16.56 14.35
CA PHE A 37 -11.06 -15.73 13.53
C PHE A 37 -11.33 -16.40 12.17
N ARG A 38 -12.04 -17.53 12.19
CA ARG A 38 -12.36 -18.38 11.02
C ARG A 38 -13.55 -17.89 10.21
N ARG A 39 -13.76 -16.58 10.18
CA ARG A 39 -14.95 -15.94 9.57
C ARG A 39 -14.49 -14.89 8.58
N GLY A 40 -15.06 -14.94 7.39
CA GLY A 40 -14.66 -14.09 6.29
C GLY A 40 -15.10 -14.66 4.95
N PHE A 41 -14.80 -13.93 3.89
CA PHE A 41 -15.01 -14.38 2.52
C PHE A 41 -13.92 -13.81 1.60
N TYR A 42 -13.80 -14.45 0.44
CA TYR A 42 -13.08 -13.90 -0.71
C TYR A 42 -14.04 -13.91 -1.90
N VAL A 43 -14.18 -12.76 -2.57
CA VAL A 43 -14.87 -12.63 -3.84
C VAL A 43 -13.84 -12.32 -4.90
N SER A 44 -13.86 -13.09 -5.99
CA SER A 44 -13.02 -12.86 -7.17
C SER A 44 -13.90 -12.38 -8.30
N GLY A 45 -13.52 -11.29 -8.94
CA GLY A 45 -14.08 -10.85 -10.21
C GLY A 45 -12.98 -10.69 -11.26
N GLU A 46 -13.38 -10.33 -12.47
CA GLU A 46 -12.43 -10.00 -13.52
C GLU A 46 -11.70 -8.69 -13.15
N GLY A 47 -10.40 -8.78 -12.87
CA GLY A 47 -9.55 -7.62 -12.56
C GLY A 47 -9.62 -7.09 -11.11
N TYR A 48 -10.42 -7.71 -10.23
CA TYR A 48 -10.49 -7.32 -8.82
C TYR A 48 -10.72 -8.50 -7.87
N GLY A 49 -10.37 -8.29 -6.60
CA GLY A 49 -10.65 -9.22 -5.51
C GLY A 49 -11.09 -8.48 -4.25
N VAL A 50 -12.02 -9.05 -3.50
CA VAL A 50 -12.46 -8.50 -2.21
C VAL A 50 -12.28 -9.54 -1.13
N VAL A 51 -11.44 -9.23 -0.14
CA VAL A 51 -11.16 -10.09 1.01
C VAL A 51 -11.80 -9.48 2.25
N PHE A 52 -12.74 -10.18 2.87
CA PHE A 52 -13.31 -9.78 4.16
C PHE A 52 -12.82 -10.69 5.28
N SER A 53 -12.18 -10.12 6.30
CA SER A 53 -11.78 -10.83 7.53
C SER A 53 -12.57 -10.32 8.73
N ASP A 54 -13.38 -11.20 9.33
CA ASP A 54 -14.32 -10.87 10.42
C ASP A 54 -13.74 -11.21 11.80
N ARG A 55 -13.18 -10.21 12.46
CA ARG A 55 -12.57 -10.35 13.80
C ARG A 55 -13.44 -9.76 14.89
N THR A 56 -14.11 -8.65 14.61
CA THR A 56 -14.93 -7.87 15.54
C THR A 56 -16.00 -7.06 14.83
N SER A 57 -17.12 -6.79 15.50
CA SER A 57 -18.14 -5.83 15.06
C SER A 57 -17.84 -4.39 15.49
N GLU A 58 -16.80 -4.15 16.29
CA GLU A 58 -16.50 -2.81 16.81
C GLU A 58 -15.89 -1.90 15.75
N VAL A 59 -15.00 -2.44 14.91
CA VAL A 59 -14.28 -1.69 13.87
C VAL A 59 -14.18 -2.51 12.60
N LEU A 60 -14.57 -1.91 11.49
CA LEU A 60 -14.21 -2.33 10.14
C LEU A 60 -13.21 -1.34 9.52
N VAL A 61 -12.07 -1.84 9.07
CA VAL A 61 -11.16 -1.08 8.21
C VAL A 61 -11.38 -1.50 6.77
N VAL A 62 -11.83 -0.58 5.92
CA VAL A 62 -11.92 -0.77 4.47
C VAL A 62 -10.62 -0.24 3.86
N SER A 63 -9.80 -1.11 3.29
CA SER A 63 -8.49 -0.75 2.74
C SER A 63 -8.48 -0.95 1.23
N CYS A 64 -8.11 0.10 0.49
CA CYS A 64 -7.99 0.05 -0.96
C CYS A 64 -6.53 -0.03 -1.39
N ASP A 65 -6.24 -0.94 -2.30
CA ASP A 65 -4.90 -1.10 -2.85
C ASP A 65 -4.36 0.12 -3.60
N ASN A 66 -3.04 0.19 -3.65
CA ASN A 66 -2.31 1.21 -4.39
C ASN A 66 -1.80 0.64 -5.72
N LEU A 67 -1.34 1.53 -6.60
CA LEU A 67 -0.85 1.18 -7.93
C LEU A 67 0.31 0.18 -7.94
N SER A 68 1.13 0.13 -6.88
CA SER A 68 2.21 -0.87 -6.77
C SER A 68 1.64 -2.24 -6.45
N SER A 69 0.71 -2.32 -5.50
CA SER A 69 0.05 -3.57 -5.12
C SER A 69 -0.76 -4.13 -6.30
N ALA A 70 -1.41 -3.28 -7.08
CA ALA A 70 -2.16 -3.68 -8.28
C ALA A 70 -1.30 -4.36 -9.37
N ARG A 71 0.03 -4.29 -9.28
CA ARG A 71 0.97 -4.92 -10.22
C ARG A 71 1.61 -6.19 -9.64
N GLU A 72 1.27 -6.56 -8.41
CA GLU A 72 1.73 -7.79 -7.77
C GLU A 72 0.84 -8.94 -8.24
N ASP A 73 1.44 -9.90 -8.94
CA ASP A 73 0.78 -11.07 -9.53
C ASP A 73 1.07 -12.36 -8.72
N THR A 74 1.27 -12.23 -7.41
CA THR A 74 1.52 -13.39 -6.54
C THR A 74 0.23 -13.87 -5.90
N LEU A 75 0.01 -15.19 -5.83
CA LEU A 75 -1.16 -15.76 -5.15
C LEU A 75 -1.17 -15.54 -3.64
N ASP A 76 0.01 -15.33 -3.02
CA ASP A 76 0.14 -15.07 -1.58
C ASP A 76 -0.11 -13.59 -1.20
N ARG A 77 -0.52 -12.77 -2.17
CA ARG A 77 -0.76 -11.34 -1.99
C ARG A 77 -1.81 -11.05 -0.90
N LEU A 78 -1.54 -10.00 -0.15
CA LEU A 78 -2.38 -9.52 0.94
C LEU A 78 -3.03 -8.18 0.58
N PRO A 79 -4.27 -7.92 1.02
CA PRO A 79 -4.83 -6.59 0.94
C PRO A 79 -3.96 -5.56 1.67
N TRP A 80 -3.95 -4.33 1.17
CA TRP A 80 -3.14 -3.27 1.77
C TRP A 80 -3.39 -3.11 3.27
N GLY A 81 -2.33 -3.26 4.07
CA GLY A 81 -2.39 -3.11 5.52
C GLY A 81 -2.88 -4.33 6.31
N TYR A 82 -3.10 -5.49 5.66
CA TYR A 82 -3.68 -6.68 6.30
C TYR A 82 -3.09 -7.06 7.66
N GLY A 83 -1.77 -7.29 7.72
CA GLY A 83 -1.11 -7.68 8.97
C GLY A 83 -1.23 -6.62 10.08
N PHE A 84 -1.28 -5.32 9.73
CA PHE A 84 -1.49 -4.27 10.71
C PHE A 84 -2.92 -4.29 11.26
N VAL A 85 -3.94 -4.40 10.41
CA VAL A 85 -5.34 -4.47 10.84
C VAL A 85 -5.57 -5.71 11.70
N ALA A 86 -5.09 -6.87 11.25
CA ALA A 86 -5.16 -8.13 11.98
C ALA A 86 -4.50 -8.05 13.37
N LYS A 87 -3.30 -7.46 13.47
CA LYS A 87 -2.57 -7.31 14.73
C LYS A 87 -3.29 -6.43 15.77
N ASN A 88 -4.15 -5.51 15.34
CA ASN A 88 -4.97 -4.69 16.25
C ASN A 88 -6.35 -5.33 16.53
N GLY A 89 -6.62 -6.54 16.03
CA GLY A 89 -7.88 -7.26 16.27
C GLY A 89 -9.10 -6.68 15.54
N TRP A 90 -8.89 -5.83 14.54
CA TRP A 90 -9.98 -5.20 13.78
C TRP A 90 -10.43 -6.07 12.61
N SER A 91 -11.70 -5.93 12.20
CA SER A 91 -12.17 -6.52 10.95
C SER A 91 -11.67 -5.71 9.77
N GLN A 92 -11.48 -6.37 8.62
CA GLN A 92 -11.00 -5.72 7.41
C GLN A 92 -11.82 -6.12 6.19
N LEU A 93 -12.20 -5.15 5.37
CA LEU A 93 -12.63 -5.35 3.99
C LEU A 93 -11.51 -4.82 3.08
N GLY A 94 -10.68 -5.73 2.58
CA GLY A 94 -9.58 -5.43 1.67
C GLY A 94 -10.04 -5.46 0.22
N ILE A 95 -9.94 -4.34 -0.48
CA ILE A 95 -10.30 -4.22 -1.89
C ILE A 95 -9.02 -4.21 -2.72
N MET A 96 -8.83 -5.28 -3.48
CA MET A 96 -7.69 -5.52 -4.34
C MET A 96 -8.08 -5.27 -5.79
N THR A 97 -7.18 -4.63 -6.53
CA THR A 97 -7.24 -4.59 -7.99
C THR A 97 -6.07 -5.38 -8.55
N PHE A 98 -6.26 -5.99 -9.71
CA PHE A 98 -5.21 -6.67 -10.48
C PHE A 98 -4.79 -5.86 -11.70
N ASP A 99 -5.40 -4.69 -11.88
CA ASP A 99 -5.07 -3.70 -12.88
C ASP A 99 -4.99 -2.30 -12.28
N ALA A 100 -4.36 -1.40 -13.03
CA ALA A 100 -4.33 0.03 -12.75
C ALA A 100 -5.60 0.73 -13.26
N ASP A 101 -6.77 0.13 -13.01
CA ASP A 101 -8.10 0.55 -13.47
C ASP A 101 -8.70 1.69 -12.64
N TRP A 102 -8.08 2.01 -11.50
CA TRP A 102 -8.56 2.99 -10.54
C TRP A 102 -9.90 2.62 -9.93
N PHE A 103 -10.14 1.33 -9.63
CA PHE A 103 -11.39 0.87 -9.02
C PHE A 103 -12.62 1.28 -9.86
N ARG A 104 -12.44 1.41 -11.18
CA ARG A 104 -13.50 1.77 -12.14
C ARG A 104 -14.06 0.54 -12.86
N ASN A 105 -13.68 -0.66 -12.44
CA ASN A 105 -14.31 -1.90 -12.88
C ASN A 105 -15.79 -1.97 -12.46
N ASP A 106 -16.69 -2.10 -13.43
CA ASP A 106 -18.14 -2.10 -13.18
C ASP A 106 -18.59 -3.23 -12.25
N GLY A 107 -17.99 -4.42 -12.38
CA GLY A 107 -18.27 -5.56 -11.50
C GLY A 107 -17.92 -5.27 -10.04
N LEU A 108 -16.78 -4.60 -9.80
CA LEU A 108 -16.41 -4.16 -8.45
C LEU A 108 -17.38 -3.11 -7.92
N LEU A 109 -17.74 -2.12 -8.74
CA LEU A 109 -18.65 -1.04 -8.32
C LEU A 109 -20.03 -1.60 -7.96
N GLY A 110 -20.57 -2.50 -8.79
CA GLY A 110 -21.84 -3.20 -8.53
C GLY A 110 -21.77 -4.02 -7.24
N TYR A 111 -20.73 -4.86 -7.09
CA TYR A 111 -20.55 -5.66 -5.88
C TYR A 111 -20.48 -4.80 -4.61
N MET A 112 -19.75 -3.68 -4.64
CA MET A 112 -19.62 -2.78 -3.49
C MET A 112 -20.96 -2.09 -3.13
N GLN A 113 -21.78 -1.76 -4.14
CA GLN A 113 -23.13 -1.23 -3.94
C GLN A 113 -24.07 -2.27 -3.33
N GLU A 114 -24.11 -3.49 -3.89
CA GLU A 114 -24.91 -4.60 -3.36
C GLU A 114 -24.51 -4.92 -1.91
N LEU A 115 -23.21 -4.95 -1.63
CA LEU A 115 -22.69 -5.17 -0.29
C LEU A 115 -23.18 -4.07 0.67
N ALA A 116 -23.19 -2.80 0.26
CA ALA A 116 -23.76 -1.72 1.07
C ALA A 116 -25.28 -1.85 1.28
N GLN A 117 -26.03 -2.16 0.22
CA GLN A 117 -27.48 -2.32 0.25
C GLN A 117 -27.90 -3.45 1.20
N SER A 118 -27.14 -4.55 1.23
CA SER A 118 -27.35 -5.67 2.17
C SER A 118 -27.25 -5.27 3.66
N GLY A 119 -26.70 -4.09 3.96
CA GLY A 119 -26.47 -3.61 5.31
C GLY A 119 -25.17 -4.08 5.94
N PHE A 120 -24.26 -4.64 5.13
CA PHE A 120 -22.94 -5.09 5.57
C PHE A 120 -22.20 -4.05 6.42
N PHE A 121 -22.12 -2.79 5.98
CA PHE A 121 -21.40 -1.75 6.73
C PHE A 121 -22.10 -1.35 8.04
N ARG A 122 -23.44 -1.41 8.09
CA ARG A 122 -24.24 -1.01 9.26
C ARG A 122 -24.06 -1.94 10.47
N ARG A 123 -23.52 -3.15 10.27
CA ARG A 123 -23.26 -4.10 11.36
C ARG A 123 -22.05 -3.73 12.22
N PHE A 124 -21.23 -2.78 11.78
CA PHE A 124 -20.03 -2.34 12.50
C PHE A 124 -20.28 -1.01 13.21
N ARG A 125 -19.79 -0.87 14.46
CA ARG A 125 -19.92 0.42 15.18
C ARG A 125 -19.12 1.54 14.53
N LYS A 126 -17.99 1.22 13.91
CA LYS A 126 -17.13 2.18 13.22
C LYS A 126 -16.62 1.59 11.91
N VAL A 127 -16.71 2.38 10.84
CA VAL A 127 -16.11 2.07 9.54
C VAL A 127 -15.03 3.10 9.25
N VAL A 128 -13.83 2.63 8.91
CA VAL A 128 -12.69 3.47 8.55
C VAL A 128 -12.23 3.12 7.15
N MET A 129 -12.27 4.07 6.23
CA MET A 129 -11.77 3.90 4.86
C MET A 129 -10.36 4.43 4.74
N THR A 130 -9.46 3.66 4.13
CA THR A 130 -8.06 4.04 4.01
C THR A 130 -7.43 3.59 2.69
N GLY A 131 -6.50 4.39 2.20
CA GLY A 131 -5.68 4.03 1.04
C GLY A 131 -4.71 5.14 0.66
N THR A 132 -3.86 4.88 -0.32
CA THR A 132 -2.87 5.86 -0.81
C THR A 132 -2.91 6.00 -2.33
N SER A 133 -2.73 7.22 -2.83
CA SER A 133 -2.78 7.54 -4.27
C SER A 133 -4.10 7.06 -4.87
N MET A 134 -4.06 6.13 -5.82
CA MET A 134 -5.22 5.41 -6.37
C MET A 134 -6.16 4.84 -5.28
N GLY A 135 -5.62 4.18 -4.25
CA GLY A 135 -6.43 3.68 -3.14
C GLY A 135 -6.93 4.80 -2.23
N GLY A 136 -6.25 5.95 -2.19
CA GLY A 136 -6.71 7.13 -1.47
C GLY A 136 -7.91 7.78 -2.16
N TYR A 137 -7.92 7.79 -3.49
CA TYR A 137 -9.11 8.11 -4.28
C TYR A 137 -10.27 7.17 -3.91
N ALA A 138 -10.06 5.86 -4.01
CA ALA A 138 -11.13 4.88 -3.76
C ALA A 138 -11.67 4.96 -2.32
N ALA A 139 -10.81 5.18 -1.32
CA ALA A 139 -11.24 5.38 0.06
C ALA A 139 -12.14 6.62 0.24
N CYS A 140 -11.93 7.68 -0.55
CA CYS A 140 -12.82 8.85 -0.54
C CYS A 140 -14.09 8.59 -1.36
N ALA A 141 -13.96 7.93 -2.51
CA ALA A 141 -15.07 7.65 -3.41
C ALA A 141 -16.08 6.66 -2.82
N PHE A 142 -15.63 5.65 -2.08
CA PHE A 142 -16.50 4.68 -1.43
C PHE A 142 -17.11 5.16 -0.11
N ALA A 143 -16.80 6.37 0.35
CA ALA A 143 -17.31 6.89 1.63
C ALA A 143 -18.85 6.86 1.71
N SER A 144 -19.54 7.14 0.60
CA SER A 144 -21.01 7.12 0.49
C SER A 144 -21.62 5.71 0.64
N LEU A 145 -20.84 4.63 0.50
CA LEU A 145 -21.30 3.26 0.79
C LEU A 145 -21.47 3.00 2.30
N ALA A 146 -20.79 3.79 3.14
CA ALA A 146 -20.91 3.72 4.59
C ALA A 146 -21.01 5.15 5.18
N PRO A 147 -22.18 5.81 5.04
CA PRO A 147 -22.38 7.15 5.60
C PRO A 147 -22.03 7.20 7.09
N GLY A 148 -21.33 8.25 7.51
CA GLY A 148 -20.77 8.39 8.85
C GLY A 148 -19.44 7.67 9.07
N CYS A 149 -18.82 7.07 8.04
CA CYS A 149 -17.47 6.52 8.16
C CYS A 149 -16.42 7.62 8.41
N THR A 150 -15.23 7.20 8.85
CA THR A 150 -14.04 8.05 8.87
C THR A 150 -13.13 7.69 7.69
N VAL A 151 -12.67 8.67 6.92
CA VAL A 151 -11.72 8.47 5.82
C VAL A 151 -10.34 8.96 6.24
N ILE A 152 -9.29 8.19 5.97
CA ILE A 152 -7.90 8.67 5.95
C ILE A 152 -7.22 8.32 4.64
N ALA A 153 -6.92 9.36 3.86
CA ALA A 153 -6.39 9.21 2.51
C ALA A 153 -5.00 9.84 2.39
N PHE A 154 -4.04 9.10 1.83
CA PHE A 154 -2.65 9.51 1.69
C PHE A 154 -2.32 9.88 0.24
N SER A 155 -2.06 11.16 -0.02
CA SER A 155 -1.83 11.73 -1.35
C SER A 155 -2.93 11.36 -2.38
N PRO A 156 -4.22 11.52 -2.02
CA PRO A 156 -5.31 11.10 -2.89
C PRO A 156 -5.42 12.00 -4.12
N GLN A 157 -5.87 11.40 -5.21
CA GLN A 157 -6.54 12.12 -6.29
C GLN A 157 -8.01 12.24 -5.90
N SER A 158 -8.72 13.30 -6.28
CA SER A 158 -10.18 13.31 -6.09
C SER A 158 -10.88 12.56 -7.23
N THR A 159 -10.39 12.71 -8.46
CA THR A 159 -10.90 12.10 -9.68
C THR A 159 -9.81 12.14 -10.74
N LEU A 160 -9.93 11.37 -11.82
CA LEU A 160 -9.15 11.57 -13.05
C LEU A 160 -10.02 11.96 -14.25
N LYS A 161 -11.29 12.34 -14.03
CA LYS A 161 -12.17 12.88 -15.06
C LYS A 161 -11.57 14.12 -15.73
N LYS A 162 -11.46 14.11 -17.06
CA LYS A 162 -10.70 15.11 -17.83
C LYS A 162 -11.15 16.54 -17.60
N ASP A 163 -12.46 16.75 -17.57
CA ASP A 163 -13.05 18.08 -17.48
C ASP A 163 -12.94 18.67 -16.06
N LEU A 164 -12.83 17.81 -15.04
CA LEU A 164 -12.68 18.23 -13.65
C LEU A 164 -11.24 18.48 -13.24
N VAL A 165 -10.30 17.72 -13.82
CA VAL A 165 -8.86 17.82 -13.54
C VAL A 165 -8.04 17.87 -14.84
N PRO A 166 -8.18 18.92 -15.67
CA PRO A 166 -7.46 19.02 -16.94
C PRO A 166 -5.92 19.11 -16.77
N TRP A 167 -5.45 19.56 -15.60
CA TRP A 167 -4.03 19.65 -15.26
C TRP A 167 -3.37 18.30 -14.93
N GLU A 168 -4.16 17.25 -14.66
CA GLU A 168 -3.63 15.97 -14.23
C GLU A 168 -3.18 15.11 -15.42
N SER A 169 -1.87 14.85 -15.49
CA SER A 169 -1.21 14.13 -16.57
C SER A 169 -0.45 12.88 -16.12
N ARG A 170 -0.35 12.64 -14.80
CA ARG A 170 0.55 11.61 -14.23
C ARG A 170 0.07 10.18 -14.40
N PHE A 171 -1.23 9.97 -14.62
CA PHE A 171 -1.86 8.65 -14.51
C PHE A 171 -2.60 8.23 -15.79
N PRO A 172 -1.88 7.85 -16.88
CA PRO A 172 -2.50 7.52 -18.16
C PRO A 172 -3.56 6.41 -18.09
N SER A 173 -3.37 5.38 -17.26
CA SER A 173 -4.36 4.29 -17.13
C SER A 173 -5.68 4.80 -16.56
N GLY A 174 -5.63 5.54 -15.45
CA GLY A 174 -6.81 6.15 -14.88
C GLY A 174 -7.43 7.22 -15.78
N ARG A 175 -6.65 7.91 -16.61
CA ARG A 175 -7.19 8.85 -17.63
C ARG A 175 -7.95 8.16 -18.77
N ARG A 176 -7.80 6.83 -18.92
CA ARG A 176 -8.53 6.01 -19.89
C ARG A 176 -9.76 5.32 -19.29
N ALA A 177 -9.82 5.16 -17.97
CA ALA A 177 -10.95 4.56 -17.28
C ALA A 177 -12.23 5.40 -17.48
N ASP A 178 -13.39 4.79 -17.30
CA ASP A 178 -14.65 5.51 -17.31
C ASP A 178 -14.88 6.24 -15.98
N TRP A 179 -15.19 7.53 -16.09
CA TRP A 179 -15.49 8.44 -14.98
C TRP A 179 -16.94 8.95 -15.06
N SER A 180 -17.81 8.20 -15.72
CA SER A 180 -19.26 8.32 -15.63
C SER A 180 -19.79 7.56 -14.41
N GLY A 181 -21.02 7.86 -14.01
CA GLY A 181 -21.72 7.13 -12.94
C GLY A 181 -21.18 7.37 -11.52
N ALA A 182 -21.50 6.43 -10.64
CA ALA A 182 -21.21 6.49 -9.21
C ALA A 182 -19.69 6.45 -8.92
N PHE A 183 -19.31 7.04 -7.79
CA PHE A 183 -17.95 7.01 -7.24
C PHE A 183 -16.91 7.70 -8.13
N ALA A 184 -17.33 8.47 -9.15
CA ALA A 184 -16.42 9.11 -10.10
C ALA A 184 -15.64 10.31 -9.50
N ASP A 185 -16.08 10.87 -8.37
CA ASP A 185 -15.35 11.95 -7.69
C ASP A 185 -15.35 11.76 -6.18
N GLY A 186 -14.21 11.36 -5.63
CA GLY A 186 -14.03 11.19 -4.21
C GLY A 186 -14.24 12.47 -3.40
N ALA A 187 -14.09 13.66 -3.99
CA ALA A 187 -14.43 14.90 -3.28
C ALA A 187 -15.94 15.08 -3.10
N ALA A 188 -16.75 14.60 -4.06
CA ALA A 188 -18.21 14.65 -3.97
C ALA A 188 -18.75 13.57 -3.02
N GLU A 189 -18.24 12.35 -3.15
CA GLU A 189 -18.73 11.19 -2.38
C GLU A 189 -18.32 11.25 -0.90
N SER A 190 -17.14 11.81 -0.60
CA SER A 190 -16.64 11.90 0.79
C SER A 190 -17.39 12.90 1.66
N VAL A 191 -18.38 13.62 1.13
CA VAL A 191 -19.30 14.45 1.91
C VAL A 191 -20.08 13.61 2.93
N ASP A 192 -20.39 12.35 2.61
CA ASP A 192 -21.17 11.46 3.48
C ASP A 192 -20.37 10.89 4.67
N ALA A 193 -19.05 11.11 4.71
CA ALA A 193 -18.20 10.72 5.82
C ALA A 193 -18.37 11.66 7.03
N GLU A 194 -18.20 11.15 8.25
CA GLU A 194 -18.14 11.98 9.46
C GLU A 194 -16.90 12.89 9.42
N ARG A 195 -15.75 12.34 9.02
CA ARG A 195 -14.46 13.04 8.92
C ARG A 195 -13.63 12.51 7.76
N VAL A 196 -12.96 13.42 7.05
CA VAL A 196 -12.03 13.08 5.96
C VAL A 196 -10.65 13.66 6.24
N PHE A 197 -9.71 12.81 6.62
CA PHE A 197 -8.31 13.20 6.87
C PHE A 197 -7.48 13.05 5.60
N LEU A 198 -7.06 14.18 5.02
CA LEU A 198 -6.25 14.22 3.79
C LEU A 198 -4.79 14.45 4.15
N VAL A 199 -3.95 13.42 4.04
CA VAL A 199 -2.50 13.52 4.27
C VAL A 199 -1.80 13.79 2.94
N TYR A 200 -1.12 14.93 2.81
CA TYR A 200 -0.52 15.36 1.55
C TYR A 200 0.67 16.28 1.75
N ASP A 201 1.54 16.41 0.75
CA ASP A 201 2.61 17.41 0.77
C ASP A 201 2.15 18.71 0.11
N PRO A 202 2.03 19.84 0.85
CA PRO A 202 1.65 21.12 0.26
C PRO A 202 2.72 21.68 -0.70
N GLY A 203 3.95 21.16 -0.67
CA GLY A 203 5.00 21.51 -1.63
C GLY A 203 4.88 20.79 -2.97
N PHE A 204 3.94 19.84 -3.11
CA PHE A 204 3.78 19.05 -4.32
C PHE A 204 2.49 19.43 -5.05
N ALA A 205 2.60 20.40 -5.96
CA ALA A 205 1.47 21.09 -6.58
C ALA A 205 0.39 20.19 -7.19
N PRO A 206 0.71 19.09 -7.92
CA PRO A 206 -0.33 18.23 -8.47
C PRO A 206 -1.25 17.62 -7.42
N ASP A 207 -0.72 17.20 -6.27
CA ASP A 207 -1.55 16.65 -5.18
C ASP A 207 -2.30 17.75 -4.42
N LEU A 208 -1.67 18.92 -4.24
CA LEU A 208 -2.33 20.07 -3.62
C LEU A 208 -3.60 20.44 -4.39
N GLN A 209 -3.55 20.48 -5.72
CA GLN A 209 -4.72 20.79 -6.55
C GLN A 209 -5.85 19.75 -6.40
N HIS A 210 -5.53 18.47 -6.19
CA HIS A 210 -6.55 17.47 -5.86
C HIS A 210 -7.14 17.71 -4.48
N VAL A 211 -6.31 17.98 -3.47
CA VAL A 211 -6.75 18.26 -2.09
C VAL A 211 -7.60 19.52 -1.98
N GLU A 212 -7.35 20.52 -2.83
CA GLU A 212 -8.14 21.76 -2.89
C GLU A 212 -9.57 21.53 -3.39
N ARG A 213 -9.84 20.45 -4.15
CA ARG A 213 -11.19 20.07 -4.58
C ARG A 213 -12.08 19.58 -3.42
N PHE A 214 -11.47 19.10 -2.33
CA PHE A 214 -12.20 18.67 -1.14
C PHE A 214 -12.55 19.91 -0.29
N THR A 215 -13.76 20.44 -0.47
CA THR A 215 -14.22 21.71 0.13
C THR A 215 -15.22 21.53 1.26
N ALA A 216 -15.72 20.32 1.47
CA ALA A 216 -16.72 20.01 2.49
C ALA A 216 -16.19 20.26 3.93
N PRO A 217 -17.06 20.66 4.88
CA PRO A 217 -16.66 21.04 6.23
C PRO A 217 -16.15 19.87 7.10
N ASN A 218 -16.39 18.62 6.68
CA ASN A 218 -15.88 17.41 7.32
C ASN A 218 -14.39 17.12 6.99
N VAL A 219 -13.80 17.87 6.05
CA VAL A 219 -12.42 17.69 5.58
C VAL A 219 -11.41 18.31 6.54
N VAL A 220 -10.43 17.51 6.97
CA VAL A 220 -9.27 17.91 7.76
C VAL A 220 -8.01 17.70 6.92
N ARG A 221 -7.36 18.80 6.54
CA ARG A 221 -6.11 18.80 5.77
C ARG A 221 -4.93 18.55 6.71
N LEU A 222 -4.10 17.56 6.40
CA LEU A 222 -2.95 17.13 7.20
C LEU A 222 -1.63 17.29 6.40
N PRO A 223 -0.98 18.47 6.47
CA PRO A 223 0.24 18.76 5.71
C PRO A 223 1.47 17.92 6.12
N ALA A 224 1.81 16.92 5.32
CA ALA A 224 3.02 16.09 5.39
C ALA A 224 4.17 16.69 4.56
N ARG A 225 4.67 17.87 4.97
CA ARG A 225 5.70 18.62 4.22
C ARG A 225 6.93 17.80 3.85
N TYR A 226 7.31 17.87 2.58
CA TYR A 226 8.42 17.13 1.97
C TYR A 226 8.15 15.65 1.74
N SER A 227 6.95 15.12 1.98
CA SER A 227 6.66 13.72 1.65
C SER A 227 6.45 13.46 0.16
N GLY A 228 6.30 14.52 -0.65
CA GLY A 228 5.85 14.42 -2.04
C GLY A 228 4.56 13.62 -2.19
N HIS A 229 4.41 12.96 -3.35
CA HIS A 229 3.27 12.08 -3.63
C HIS A 229 3.26 10.78 -2.80
N LYS A 230 4.39 10.38 -2.22
CA LYS A 230 4.53 9.10 -1.51
C LYS A 230 4.38 9.28 0.01
N SER A 231 3.34 10.00 0.44
CA SER A 231 3.10 10.36 1.85
C SER A 231 2.99 9.15 2.78
N ALA A 232 2.27 8.10 2.39
CA ALA A 232 2.19 6.85 3.16
C ALA A 232 3.55 6.14 3.27
N LEU A 233 4.34 6.09 2.18
CA LEU A 233 5.68 5.47 2.21
C LEU A 233 6.66 6.27 3.07
N PHE A 234 6.59 7.60 3.02
CA PHE A 234 7.35 8.47 3.91
C PHE A 234 7.06 8.12 5.37
N LEU A 235 5.77 8.11 5.74
CA LEU A 235 5.35 7.78 7.10
C LEU A 235 5.75 6.36 7.52
N ARG A 236 5.69 5.38 6.59
CA ARG A 236 6.14 4.01 6.85
C ARG A 236 7.64 3.97 7.15
N ARG A 237 8.46 4.61 6.32
CA ARG A 237 9.92 4.69 6.52
C ARG A 237 10.31 5.46 7.77
N ALA A 238 9.46 6.38 8.21
CA ALA A 238 9.60 7.10 9.47
C ALA A 238 9.13 6.31 10.70
N GLY A 239 8.52 5.12 10.53
CA GLY A 239 7.89 4.37 11.63
C GLY A 239 6.63 5.03 12.19
N LEU A 240 6.01 5.95 11.44
CA LEU A 240 4.88 6.77 11.90
C LEU A 240 3.53 6.32 11.36
N LEU A 241 3.50 5.60 10.23
CA LEU A 241 2.25 5.25 9.54
C LEU A 241 1.27 4.51 10.45
N SER A 242 1.76 3.52 11.22
CA SER A 242 0.94 2.76 12.16
C SER A 242 0.32 3.63 13.25
N SER A 243 1.05 4.63 13.75
CA SER A 243 0.53 5.56 14.76
C SER A 243 -0.55 6.47 14.18
N VAL A 244 -0.36 6.93 12.94
CA VAL A 244 -1.35 7.74 12.23
C VAL A 244 -2.65 6.95 12.01
N VAL A 245 -2.56 5.77 11.39
CA VAL A 245 -3.75 4.96 11.10
C VAL A 245 -4.45 4.51 12.38
N ARG A 246 -3.69 4.10 13.41
CA ARG A 246 -4.28 3.72 14.71
C ARG A 246 -5.03 4.89 15.37
N SER A 247 -4.42 6.08 15.41
CA SER A 247 -5.06 7.27 15.97
C SER A 247 -6.36 7.61 15.23
N THR A 248 -6.42 7.42 13.91
CA THR A 248 -7.67 7.55 13.14
C THR A 248 -8.70 6.50 13.55
N VAL A 249 -8.32 5.21 13.59
CA VAL A 249 -9.24 4.12 13.91
C VAL A 249 -9.81 4.24 15.33
N GLU A 250 -8.99 4.66 16.28
CA GLU A 250 -9.39 4.87 17.67
C GLU A 250 -10.24 6.15 17.85
N GLY A 251 -10.27 7.06 16.87
CA GLY A 251 -11.03 8.32 16.94
C GLY A 251 -10.27 9.46 17.64
N HIS A 252 -8.95 9.35 17.75
CA HIS A 252 -8.09 10.36 18.36
C HIS A 252 -7.45 11.30 17.34
N MET A 253 -7.61 11.03 16.03
CA MET A 253 -6.96 11.80 14.98
C MET A 253 -7.50 13.24 14.93
N SER A 254 -6.57 14.18 14.86
CA SER A 254 -6.79 15.61 14.64
C SER A 254 -5.58 16.21 13.96
N GLU A 255 -5.67 17.46 13.51
CA GLU A 255 -4.51 18.18 12.99
C GLU A 255 -3.36 18.24 14.02
N ALA A 256 -3.69 18.54 15.28
CA ALA A 256 -2.71 18.62 16.37
C ALA A 256 -2.04 17.25 16.63
N GLU A 257 -2.83 16.18 16.66
CA GLU A 257 -2.33 14.82 16.87
C GLU A 257 -1.45 14.36 15.70
N PHE A 258 -1.89 14.61 14.47
CA PHE A 258 -1.08 14.35 13.28
C PHE A 258 0.27 15.07 13.37
N PHE A 259 0.30 16.36 13.70
CA PHE A 259 1.57 17.10 13.82
C PHE A 259 2.44 16.65 15.00
N ARG A 260 1.84 16.15 16.08
CA ARG A 260 2.58 15.51 17.17
C ARG A 260 3.32 14.28 16.65
N ILE A 261 2.64 13.38 15.93
CA ILE A 261 3.22 12.18 15.33
C ILE A 261 4.25 12.56 14.25
N TYR A 262 3.86 13.43 13.31
CA TYR A 262 4.64 13.79 12.12
C TYR A 262 6.01 14.43 12.45
N ARG A 263 6.10 15.14 13.59
CA ARG A 263 7.37 15.69 14.07
C ARG A 263 8.46 14.63 14.28
N GLY A 264 8.08 13.39 14.60
CA GLY A 264 9.03 12.27 14.74
C GLY A 264 9.80 11.96 13.44
N GLY A 265 9.25 12.30 12.27
CA GLY A 265 9.86 12.03 10.97
C GLY A 265 10.83 13.11 10.50
N ARG A 266 10.93 14.23 11.23
CA ARG A 266 11.74 15.39 10.83
C ARG A 266 13.25 15.17 10.96
N SER A 267 13.68 14.10 11.63
CA SER A 267 15.08 13.70 11.75
C SER A 267 15.56 12.82 10.59
N LEU A 268 14.65 12.34 9.73
CA LEU A 268 15.02 11.48 8.61
C LEU A 268 15.96 12.22 7.64
N PRO A 269 16.99 11.55 7.10
CA PRO A 269 17.93 12.16 6.16
C PRO A 269 17.24 12.84 4.97
N TRP A 270 16.22 12.19 4.40
CA TRP A 270 15.36 12.78 3.37
C TRP A 270 14.83 14.14 3.83
N TYR A 271 14.10 14.19 4.95
CA TYR A 271 13.44 15.42 5.42
C TYR A 271 14.47 16.55 5.59
N LEU A 272 15.62 16.23 6.17
CA LEU A 272 16.70 17.18 6.38
C LEU A 272 17.28 17.70 5.06
N HIS A 273 17.51 16.84 4.06
CA HIS A 273 17.92 17.26 2.73
C HIS A 273 16.89 18.18 2.07
N ALA A 274 15.59 17.89 2.20
CA ALA A 274 14.53 18.71 1.65
C ALA A 274 14.46 20.10 2.33
N VAL A 275 14.63 20.16 3.65
CA VAL A 275 14.75 21.43 4.38
C VAL A 275 15.97 22.22 3.90
N GLN A 276 17.13 21.58 3.80
CA GLN A 276 18.36 22.22 3.32
C GLN A 276 18.18 22.78 1.90
N ALA A 277 17.62 21.98 0.98
CA ALA A 277 17.32 22.41 -0.38
C ALA A 277 16.40 23.65 -0.38
N ARG A 278 15.33 23.61 0.41
CA ARG A 278 14.37 24.72 0.53
C ARG A 278 14.98 26.00 1.13
N LEU A 279 15.97 25.89 2.00
CA LEU A 279 16.73 27.03 2.52
C LEU A 279 17.61 27.65 1.42
N VAL A 280 18.26 26.83 0.62
CA VAL A 280 19.15 27.26 -0.48
C VAL A 280 18.35 27.92 -1.59
N GLU A 281 17.32 27.25 -2.10
CA GLU A 281 16.44 27.74 -3.16
C GLU A 281 15.73 29.04 -2.74
N GLY A 282 15.27 29.09 -1.49
CA GLY A 282 14.65 30.29 -0.93
C GLY A 282 15.62 31.43 -0.61
N LYS A 283 16.92 31.31 -0.94
CA LYS A 283 17.98 32.29 -0.61
C LYS A 283 18.04 32.64 0.88
N ARG A 284 17.61 31.72 1.75
CA ARG A 284 17.61 31.87 3.22
C ARG A 284 18.92 31.35 3.81
N HIS A 285 20.04 31.68 3.19
CA HIS A 285 21.35 31.13 3.53
C HIS A 285 21.75 31.44 4.98
N LYS A 286 21.32 32.59 5.52
CA LYS A 286 21.53 32.97 6.94
C LYS A 286 21.02 31.94 7.96
N LEU A 287 20.10 31.03 7.57
CA LEU A 287 19.60 29.96 8.42
C LEU A 287 20.42 28.67 8.36
N LEU A 288 21.30 28.50 7.36
CA LEU A 288 22.10 27.28 7.16
C LEU A 288 23.02 26.96 8.34
N PRO A 289 23.71 27.91 9.01
CA PRO A 289 24.51 27.59 10.19
C PRO A 289 23.67 27.05 11.37
N ARG A 290 22.49 27.66 11.61
CA ARG A 290 21.54 27.20 12.65
C ARG A 290 20.99 25.82 12.31
N PHE A 291 20.66 25.58 11.04
CA PHE A 291 20.23 24.27 10.56
C PHE A 291 21.33 23.21 10.75
N ALA A 292 22.58 23.49 10.35
CA ALA A 292 23.70 22.58 10.52
C ALA A 292 23.94 22.21 11.99
N ALA A 293 23.90 23.19 12.90
CA ALA A 293 24.02 22.95 14.34
C ALA A 293 22.90 22.05 14.88
N ALA A 294 21.65 22.25 14.45
CA ALA A 294 20.52 21.41 14.83
C ALA A 294 20.65 19.98 14.29
N VAL A 295 21.00 19.83 13.01
CA VAL A 295 21.20 18.53 12.34
C VAL A 295 22.34 17.74 12.97
N ARG A 296 23.41 18.42 13.40
CA ARG A 296 24.51 17.78 14.13
C ARG A 296 24.06 17.21 15.48
N LYS A 297 23.20 17.91 16.22
CA LYS A 297 22.61 17.38 17.46
C LYS A 297 21.73 16.15 17.22
N LEU A 298 21.20 15.97 16.01
CA LEU A 298 20.47 14.78 15.59
C LEU A 298 21.41 13.64 15.11
N GLY A 299 22.72 13.82 15.16
CA GLY A 299 23.72 12.80 14.78
C GLY A 299 23.98 12.69 13.28
N ASN A 300 23.48 13.61 12.45
CA ASN A 300 23.62 13.53 10.99
C ASN A 300 24.74 14.45 10.45
N GLU A 301 25.99 14.10 10.76
CA GLU A 301 27.17 14.89 10.39
C GLU A 301 27.33 15.13 8.88
N PRO A 302 27.04 14.17 7.96
CA PRO A 302 27.13 14.42 6.53
C PRO A 302 26.25 15.59 6.06
N ILE A 303 25.00 15.65 6.52
CA ILE A 303 24.07 16.73 6.16
C ILE A 303 24.47 18.04 6.84
N ALA A 304 24.91 18.00 8.09
CA ALA A 304 25.42 19.18 8.79
C ALA A 304 26.61 19.81 8.05
N ARG A 305 27.60 19.01 7.63
CA ARG A 305 28.74 19.49 6.83
C ARG A 305 28.33 20.04 5.47
N SER A 306 27.38 19.37 4.80
CA SER A 306 26.81 19.88 3.54
C SER A 306 26.17 21.26 3.74
N ALA A 307 25.44 21.48 4.83
CA ALA A 307 24.82 22.76 5.12
C ALA A 307 25.83 23.86 5.45
N GLU A 308 26.88 23.55 6.21
CA GLU A 308 27.99 24.48 6.48
C GLU A 308 28.75 24.85 5.20
N ALA A 309 29.03 23.88 4.32
CA ALA A 309 29.67 24.14 3.04
C ALA A 309 28.87 25.14 2.18
N LYS A 310 27.55 24.94 2.07
CA LYS A 310 26.66 25.88 1.36
C LYS A 310 26.56 27.25 2.04
N ALA A 311 26.68 27.30 3.37
CA ALA A 311 26.72 28.56 4.12
C ALA A 311 28.01 29.35 3.86
N VAL A 312 29.14 28.66 3.73
CA VAL A 312 30.44 29.25 3.37
C VAL A 312 30.42 29.76 1.93
N GLU A 313 29.93 28.96 0.99
CA GLU A 313 29.77 29.35 -0.42
C GLU A 313 28.90 30.62 -0.56
N ALA A 314 27.85 30.74 0.26
CA ALA A 314 26.97 31.91 0.30
C ALA A 314 27.54 33.10 1.10
N GLY A 315 28.75 33.01 1.66
CA GLY A 315 29.39 34.08 2.42
C GLY A 315 28.76 34.40 3.79
N VAL A 316 27.90 33.54 4.32
CA VAL A 316 27.19 33.74 5.60
C VAL A 316 27.85 32.99 6.78
N MET A 317 28.93 32.26 6.51
CA MET A 317 29.71 31.52 7.51
C MET A 317 31.18 31.49 7.08
N ALA A 318 32.10 31.68 8.04
CA ALA A 318 33.52 31.50 7.77
C ALA A 318 33.87 30.00 7.62
N PRO A 319 34.77 29.63 6.70
CA PRO A 319 35.22 28.25 6.58
C PRO A 319 35.87 27.78 7.89
N ARG A 320 35.60 26.54 8.29
CA ARG A 320 36.31 25.94 9.43
C ARG A 320 37.79 25.79 9.08
N PRO A 321 38.71 26.05 10.03
CA PRO A 321 40.12 25.74 9.82
C PRO A 321 40.25 24.24 9.50
N ARG A 322 41.01 23.92 8.44
CA ARG A 322 41.32 22.52 8.12
C ARG A 322 41.98 21.88 9.35
N PRO A 323 41.65 20.61 9.69
CA PRO A 323 42.44 19.88 10.67
C PRO A 323 43.91 19.97 10.25
N ALA A 324 44.80 20.28 11.20
CA ALA A 324 46.23 20.23 10.93
C ALA A 324 46.56 18.89 10.28
N ALA A 325 47.29 18.91 9.17
CA ALA A 325 47.72 17.68 8.51
C ALA A 325 48.33 16.76 9.57
N PRO A 326 48.01 15.45 9.58
CA PRO A 326 48.69 14.53 10.48
C PRO A 326 50.19 14.74 10.28
N ARG A 327 50.91 15.04 11.37
CA ARG A 327 52.37 15.22 11.31
C ARG A 327 52.93 13.98 10.60
N PRO A 328 53.84 14.14 9.62
CA PRO A 328 54.46 13.00 8.97
C PRO A 328 54.96 12.07 10.06
N ALA A 329 54.55 10.79 9.98
CA ALA A 329 54.97 9.79 10.94
C ALA A 329 56.51 9.83 10.99
N VAL A 330 57.07 10.11 12.17
CA VAL A 330 58.51 9.98 12.39
C VAL A 330 58.85 8.53 12.06
N PRO A 331 59.76 8.27 11.10
CA PRO A 331 60.15 6.90 10.79
C PRO A 331 60.71 6.27 12.06
N ARG A 332 60.05 5.21 12.55
CA ARG A 332 60.59 4.38 13.62
C ARG A 332 61.87 3.73 13.10
N PRO A 333 62.98 3.73 13.86
CA PRO A 333 64.18 3.00 13.47
C PRO A 333 63.84 1.51 13.32
N SER A 334 64.31 0.92 12.22
CA SER A 334 64.17 -0.49 11.90
C SER A 334 64.77 -1.36 13.01
N ALA A 335 63.95 -2.22 13.60
CA ALA A 335 64.44 -3.25 14.51
C ALA A 335 65.30 -4.28 13.72
N PRO A 336 66.41 -4.79 14.29
CA PRO A 336 67.26 -5.77 13.63
C PRO A 336 66.55 -7.11 13.48
N ARG A 337 66.73 -7.74 12.31
CA ARG A 337 66.24 -9.09 11.97
C ARG A 337 66.81 -10.14 12.94
N PRO A 338 66.02 -11.08 13.46
CA PRO A 338 66.55 -12.24 14.17
C PRO A 338 67.20 -13.23 13.19
N ALA A 339 68.30 -13.85 13.65
CA ALA A 339 69.09 -14.83 12.91
C ALA A 339 68.37 -16.18 12.76
N ALA A 340 68.70 -16.88 11.67
CA ALA A 340 68.12 -18.16 11.28
C ALA A 340 68.49 -19.33 12.23
N PRO A 341 67.56 -20.25 12.55
CA PRO A 341 67.90 -21.50 13.24
C PRO A 341 68.34 -22.60 12.26
N ARG A 342 69.31 -23.42 12.70
CA ARG A 342 69.80 -24.67 12.07
C ARG A 342 68.93 -25.88 12.48
N PRO A 343 69.01 -27.03 11.75
CA PRO A 343 67.96 -28.05 11.73
C PRO A 343 68.22 -29.25 12.68
N THR A 344 67.15 -29.88 13.17
CA THR A 344 67.12 -31.27 13.67
C THR A 344 65.73 -31.91 13.46
N ALA A 345 65.68 -33.24 13.54
CA ALA A 345 64.90 -34.16 12.71
C ALA A 345 63.47 -34.52 13.17
N ALA A 346 62.66 -34.83 12.16
CA ALA A 346 61.65 -35.90 11.98
C ALA A 346 60.48 -36.10 12.98
N GLY A 347 59.26 -35.97 12.44
CA GLY A 347 57.99 -36.57 12.91
C GLY A 347 56.85 -36.31 11.91
N PRO A 348 55.93 -37.26 11.63
CA PRO A 348 55.16 -37.28 10.39
C PRO A 348 53.96 -36.32 10.35
N ALA A 349 53.54 -36.02 9.12
CA ALA A 349 52.64 -34.95 8.72
C ALA A 349 51.19 -35.05 9.23
N PRO A 350 50.52 -33.89 9.38
CA PRO A 350 49.10 -33.76 9.07
C PRO A 350 48.88 -32.83 7.87
N GLN A 351 47.94 -33.27 7.03
CA GLN A 351 47.43 -32.61 5.84
C GLN A 351 46.64 -31.35 6.22
N GLY A 352 46.76 -30.30 5.40
CA GLY A 352 46.16 -28.99 5.65
C GLY A 352 44.63 -28.95 5.49
N PRO A 353 43.96 -27.91 6.01
CA PRO A 353 42.52 -27.74 5.85
C PRO A 353 42.20 -27.01 4.54
N ALA A 354 41.30 -27.58 3.76
CA ALA A 354 40.60 -26.91 2.66
C ALA A 354 39.09 -27.03 2.88
N GLY A 355 38.39 -25.90 2.81
CA GLY A 355 36.98 -25.81 2.44
C GLY A 355 35.96 -26.29 3.46
N GLU A 356 35.42 -25.38 4.27
CA GLU A 356 34.17 -25.60 4.99
C GLU A 356 32.97 -25.58 4.03
N LYS A 357 32.26 -26.71 3.97
CA LYS A 357 30.88 -26.84 3.47
C LYS A 357 29.91 -26.98 4.66
N PRO A 358 28.64 -26.54 4.53
CA PRO A 358 27.68 -26.47 5.63
C PRO A 358 27.11 -27.83 6.07
N ALA A 359 26.78 -27.94 7.35
CA ALA A 359 26.26 -29.14 8.02
C ALA A 359 24.76 -29.41 7.77
N PRO A 360 24.31 -30.69 7.81
CA PRO A 360 22.90 -31.05 7.63
C PRO A 360 22.05 -30.79 8.88
N GLN A 361 20.85 -30.27 8.65
CA GLN A 361 19.77 -30.14 9.62
C GLN A 361 19.04 -31.49 9.71
N ASN A 362 19.32 -32.28 10.75
CA ASN A 362 18.40 -33.24 11.38
C ASN A 362 19.16 -34.01 12.48
N ALA A 363 19.12 -33.50 13.71
CA ALA A 363 19.51 -34.22 14.90
C ALA A 363 18.29 -34.32 15.85
N PRO A 364 18.03 -35.48 16.48
CA PRO A 364 16.87 -35.64 17.35
C PRO A 364 16.99 -34.80 18.63
N LEU A 365 15.88 -34.23 19.07
CA LEU A 365 15.77 -33.35 20.24
C LEU A 365 16.10 -34.11 21.54
N GLY A 366 16.87 -33.48 22.42
CA GLY A 366 17.28 -34.04 23.70
C GLY A 366 16.14 -34.15 24.74
N PRO A 367 16.30 -35.00 25.76
CA PRO A 367 15.27 -35.32 26.75
C PRO A 367 14.77 -34.11 27.57
N HIS A 368 15.55 -33.04 27.64
CA HIS A 368 15.16 -31.79 28.30
C HIS A 368 14.16 -30.96 27.45
N GLN A 369 14.29 -30.96 26.12
CA GLN A 369 13.36 -30.30 25.21
C GLN A 369 12.04 -31.07 25.10
N GLN A 370 12.07 -32.40 25.18
CA GLN A 370 10.85 -33.23 25.19
C GLN A 370 9.99 -32.99 26.45
N ARG A 371 10.60 -32.72 27.62
CA ARG A 371 9.87 -32.39 28.85
C ARG A 371 9.21 -31.01 28.83
N LEU A 372 9.76 -30.05 28.09
CA LEU A 372 9.19 -28.70 27.94
C LEU A 372 7.96 -28.69 27.02
N LEU A 373 7.88 -29.60 26.03
CA LEU A 373 6.69 -29.78 25.19
C LEU A 373 5.54 -30.49 25.92
N ALA A 374 5.83 -31.45 26.82
CA ALA A 374 4.81 -32.15 27.59
C ALA A 374 4.08 -31.27 28.62
N ALA A 375 4.68 -30.14 29.02
CA ALA A 375 4.10 -29.22 30.00
C ALA A 375 3.14 -28.16 29.40
N GLN A 376 3.06 -28.05 28.07
CA GLN A 376 2.21 -27.06 27.38
C GLN A 376 0.81 -27.58 26.99
N GLY A 377 0.48 -28.82 27.35
CA GLY A 377 -0.76 -29.48 26.93
C GLY A 377 -1.75 -29.73 28.06
N ARG A 378 -2.31 -28.69 28.69
CA ARG A 378 -3.60 -28.77 29.41
C ARG A 378 -4.33 -27.42 29.40
N VAL A 379 -5.37 -27.33 28.58
CA VAL A 379 -6.41 -26.31 28.64
C VAL A 379 -7.73 -27.04 28.96
N PRO A 380 -8.54 -26.59 29.93
CA PRO A 380 -9.82 -27.24 30.23
C PRO A 380 -10.84 -27.01 29.10
N GLU A 381 -11.58 -28.07 28.73
CA GLU A 381 -12.65 -28.03 27.73
C GLU A 381 -13.76 -27.05 28.14
N GLN A 382 -14.10 -26.12 27.24
CA GLN A 382 -15.38 -25.41 27.24
C GLN A 382 -16.32 -26.05 26.21
N PRO A 383 -17.64 -26.11 26.47
CA PRO A 383 -18.58 -26.71 25.53
C PRO A 383 -18.66 -25.89 24.23
N ALA A 384 -18.78 -26.60 23.10
CA ALA A 384 -18.78 -26.03 21.77
C ALA A 384 -19.94 -25.04 21.54
N PRO A 385 -19.71 -23.89 20.90
CA PRO A 385 -20.79 -22.98 20.51
C PRO A 385 -21.60 -23.58 19.36
N GLU A 386 -22.94 -23.45 19.45
CA GLU A 386 -23.87 -23.86 18.39
C GLU A 386 -23.55 -23.18 17.06
N PHE A 387 -23.37 -24.01 16.03
CA PHE A 387 -23.08 -23.58 14.67
C PHE A 387 -24.37 -23.11 13.99
N ARG A 388 -24.55 -21.79 13.83
CA ARG A 388 -25.55 -21.25 12.90
C ARG A 388 -24.88 -21.05 11.53
N PRO A 389 -25.35 -21.71 10.45
CA PRO A 389 -24.80 -21.48 9.11
C PRO A 389 -25.05 -20.04 8.65
N ALA A 390 -24.12 -19.50 7.86
CA ALA A 390 -24.26 -18.19 7.23
C ALA A 390 -25.45 -18.19 6.25
N PRO A 391 -26.17 -17.07 6.09
CA PRO A 391 -27.20 -16.94 5.06
C PRO A 391 -26.58 -17.10 3.66
N PRO A 392 -27.30 -17.72 2.70
CA PRO A 392 -26.83 -17.85 1.33
C PRO A 392 -26.63 -16.46 0.67
N PRO A 393 -25.77 -16.37 -0.36
CA PRO A 393 -25.64 -15.15 -1.16
C PRO A 393 -27.00 -14.80 -1.79
N PRO A 394 -27.30 -13.50 -2.01
CA PRO A 394 -28.51 -13.10 -2.72
C PRO A 394 -28.52 -13.70 -4.14
N GLU A 395 -29.70 -14.16 -4.57
CA GLU A 395 -29.89 -14.67 -5.93
C GLU A 395 -29.62 -13.56 -6.97
N PRO A 396 -29.04 -13.90 -8.13
CA PRO A 396 -28.86 -12.95 -9.22
C PRO A 396 -30.23 -12.38 -9.66
N PRO A 397 -30.30 -11.10 -10.05
CA PRO A 397 -31.53 -10.52 -10.53
C PRO A 397 -32.02 -11.27 -11.79
N PRO A 398 -33.34 -11.42 -11.98
CA PRO A 398 -33.88 -12.08 -13.17
C PRO A 398 -33.51 -11.29 -14.44
N GLU A 399 -33.29 -12.03 -15.53
CA GLU A 399 -33.05 -11.52 -16.88
C GLU A 399 -34.13 -10.50 -17.33
N PRO A 400 -33.83 -9.57 -18.26
CA PRO A 400 -34.55 -8.30 -18.46
C PRO A 400 -35.99 -8.34 -19.01
N GLU A 401 -36.71 -9.46 -18.95
CA GLU A 401 -38.03 -9.59 -19.62
C GLU A 401 -39.25 -9.51 -18.68
N ALA A 402 -39.08 -9.24 -17.37
CA ALA A 402 -40.20 -9.31 -16.40
C ALA A 402 -40.79 -7.96 -15.92
N TRP A 403 -40.45 -6.81 -16.53
CA TRP A 403 -40.89 -5.49 -16.03
C TRP A 403 -42.05 -4.83 -16.81
N ALA A 404 -42.74 -5.54 -17.68
CA ALA A 404 -43.77 -4.95 -18.55
C ALA A 404 -45.14 -4.67 -17.89
N ASP A 405 -45.43 -5.20 -16.69
CA ASP A 405 -46.82 -5.21 -16.17
C ASP A 405 -47.11 -4.30 -14.94
N LEU A 406 -46.24 -3.33 -14.61
CA LEU A 406 -46.44 -2.47 -13.42
C LEU A 406 -46.66 -0.97 -13.66
N TYR A 407 -46.97 -0.54 -14.88
CA TYR A 407 -47.40 0.84 -15.14
C TYR A 407 -48.79 0.92 -15.78
N HIS A 408 -49.82 0.62 -14.98
CA HIS A 408 -51.14 1.13 -15.26
C HIS A 408 -51.22 2.61 -14.87
N THR A 409 -51.67 3.37 -15.85
CA THR A 409 -51.75 4.82 -16.03
C THR A 409 -52.64 5.55 -15.03
N ASP A 410 -52.12 6.65 -14.47
CA ASP A 410 -52.88 7.77 -13.90
C ASP A 410 -53.33 8.73 -15.04
N PRO A 411 -54.63 8.95 -15.30
CA PRO A 411 -55.14 9.64 -16.48
C PRO A 411 -55.24 11.18 -16.33
N GLY A 412 -54.16 11.85 -15.89
CA GLY A 412 -54.21 13.27 -15.49
C GLY A 412 -53.19 14.25 -16.09
N LEU A 413 -52.21 13.82 -16.88
CA LEU A 413 -51.12 14.70 -17.35
C LEU A 413 -50.98 14.72 -18.89
N PRO A 414 -50.86 15.91 -19.52
CA PRO A 414 -50.69 16.02 -20.96
C PRO A 414 -49.28 15.57 -21.41
N PRO A 415 -49.15 14.96 -22.60
CA PRO A 415 -47.90 14.35 -23.05
C PRO A 415 -46.84 15.39 -23.43
N LEU A 416 -45.62 15.20 -22.93
CA LEU A 416 -44.42 15.88 -23.40
C LEU A 416 -44.04 15.38 -24.80
N GLN A 417 -43.93 16.29 -25.77
CA GLN A 417 -43.52 15.96 -27.13
C GLN A 417 -42.02 15.57 -27.21
N PRO A 418 -41.64 14.58 -28.03
CA PRO A 418 -40.25 14.21 -28.23
C PRO A 418 -39.54 15.22 -29.14
N ALA A 419 -38.41 15.75 -28.69
CA ALA A 419 -37.47 16.50 -29.52
C ALA A 419 -36.77 15.52 -30.47
N GLY A 420 -36.94 15.76 -31.77
CA GLY A 420 -36.58 14.83 -32.84
C GLY A 420 -35.08 14.72 -33.14
N ASP A 421 -34.79 13.58 -33.78
CA ASP A 421 -33.59 13.23 -34.51
C ASP A 421 -33.22 14.24 -35.62
N LEU A 422 -31.91 14.41 -35.88
CA LEU A 422 -31.25 14.50 -37.22
C LEU A 422 -29.72 14.77 -37.04
N PRO A 423 -28.84 14.44 -38.01
CA PRO A 423 -27.82 13.42 -37.84
C PRO A 423 -26.35 13.80 -38.15
N TRP A 424 -25.49 12.85 -37.79
CA TRP A 424 -24.02 12.73 -37.77
C TRP A 424 -23.25 12.75 -39.11
N GLN A 425 -23.63 13.51 -40.13
CA GLN A 425 -22.86 13.55 -41.40
C GLN A 425 -22.46 14.97 -41.81
N LEU A 426 -21.23 15.40 -41.45
CA LEU A 426 -20.35 16.33 -42.18
C LEU A 426 -19.23 16.84 -41.24
N ALA A 427 -18.06 16.17 -41.25
CA ALA A 427 -16.72 16.80 -41.15
C ALA A 427 -15.59 15.76 -40.94
N GLN A 428 -15.58 14.68 -41.72
CA GLN A 428 -14.32 14.04 -42.12
C GLN A 428 -13.98 14.52 -43.54
N ARG A 429 -13.47 15.75 -43.66
CA ARG A 429 -12.78 16.24 -44.86
C ARG A 429 -11.82 17.37 -44.48
N ALA A 430 -10.67 17.00 -43.91
CA ALA A 430 -9.43 17.77 -43.98
C ALA A 430 -8.27 16.98 -43.35
N ARG A 431 -7.88 15.86 -43.98
CA ARG A 431 -6.50 15.36 -43.92
C ARG A 431 -6.05 15.06 -45.33
N ARG A 432 -4.84 15.52 -45.66
CA ARG A 432 -4.09 15.41 -46.93
C ARG A 432 -4.31 16.55 -47.92
N GLN A 433 -3.50 17.60 -47.77
CA GLN A 433 -2.49 18.05 -48.74
C GLN A 433 -1.80 19.31 -48.18
N GLY A 434 -0.47 19.33 -48.14
CA GLY A 434 0.28 20.54 -47.76
C GLY A 434 1.64 20.28 -47.14
N SER A 435 2.60 19.91 -47.99
CA SER A 435 4.05 19.94 -47.74
C SER A 435 4.57 21.39 -47.65
N TRP A 436 5.73 21.55 -46.98
CA TRP A 436 6.69 22.67 -46.95
C TRP A 436 6.62 23.67 -45.78
N GLY A 437 7.77 23.82 -45.10
CA GLY A 437 8.07 24.90 -44.15
C GLY A 437 8.91 24.45 -42.98
#